data_AF-A0AAJ2G261-F1
#
_entry.id   AF-A0AAJ2G261-F1
#
_cell.length_a   1.000
_cell.length_b   1.000
_cell.length_c   1.000
_cell.angle_alpha   90.00
_cell.angle_beta   90.00
_cell.angle_gamma   90.00
#
_symmetry.space_group_name_H-M   'P 1'
#
loop_
_entity.id
_entity.type
_entity.pdbx_description
1 polymer ?
#
loop_
_entity_poly.entity_id
_entity_poly.type
_entity_poly.pdbx_seq_one_letter_code
_entity_poly.pdbx_strand_id
1 'polypeptide(L)' 'MVRTIKEATVKSFHYTSINELRRHVRDWLVAYNFAKQLKALRFKTPYEAIEELWKSKPDIFNMEPHHHMLGLNT' A
#
# COMPACT_ATOMS: atom_id res chain seq x y z
N MET A 1 5.70 -10.02 -0.35
CA MET A 1 5.46 -8.65 -0.85
C MET A 1 6.73 -7.95 -1.34
N VAL A 2 7.86 -8.01 -0.61
CA VAL A 2 9.13 -7.37 -1.05
C VAL A 2 9.56 -7.76 -2.46
N ARG A 3 9.43 -9.05 -2.80
CA ARG A 3 9.69 -9.54 -4.17
C ARG A 3 8.80 -8.84 -5.21
N THR A 4 7.49 -8.74 -4.96
CA THR A 4 6.50 -8.10 -5.84
C THR A 4 6.79 -6.62 -6.05
N ILE A 5 7.14 -5.89 -4.98
CA ILE A 5 7.55 -4.48 -5.07
C ILE A 5 8.79 -4.37 -5.95
N LYS A 6 9.81 -5.20 -5.73
CA LYS A 6 11.05 -5.17 -6.52
C LYS A 6 10.80 -5.50 -8.00
N GLU A 7 9.93 -6.45 -8.28
CA GLU A 7 9.51 -6.81 -9.64
C GLU A 7 8.83 -5.63 -10.34
N ALA A 8 7.89 -4.96 -9.67
CA ALA A 8 7.19 -3.81 -10.23
C ALA A 8 8.03 -2.52 -10.29
N THR A 9 9.14 -2.43 -9.55
CA THR A 9 9.98 -1.22 -9.48
C THR A 9 11.38 -1.49 -10.05
N VAL A 10 12.34 -1.83 -9.20
CA VAL A 10 13.78 -1.88 -9.51
C VAL A 10 14.20 -2.91 -10.55
N LYS A 11 13.37 -3.93 -10.83
CA LYS A 11 13.65 -4.91 -11.90
C LYS A 11 13.10 -4.51 -13.27
N SER A 12 12.07 -3.66 -13.30
CA SER A 12 11.36 -3.27 -14.53
C SER A 12 11.73 -1.87 -15.01
N PHE A 13 12.33 -1.04 -14.14
CA PHE A 13 12.66 0.35 -14.42
C PHE A 13 14.06 0.68 -13.95
N HIS A 14 14.73 1.55 -14.70
CA HIS A 14 15.96 2.22 -14.26
C HIS A 14 15.61 3.58 -13.66
N TYR A 15 16.31 3.99 -12.60
CA TYR A 15 16.12 5.28 -11.93
C TYR A 15 17.41 6.06 -11.96
N THR A 16 17.32 7.36 -12.26
CA THR A 16 18.47 8.25 -12.29
C THR A 16 18.84 8.72 -10.88
N SER A 17 17.86 8.74 -9.97
CA SER A 17 18.07 9.11 -8.57
C SER A 17 17.27 8.26 -7.59
N ILE A 18 17.72 8.23 -6.34
CA ILE A 18 16.98 7.59 -5.24
C ILE A 18 15.60 8.23 -4.99
N ASN A 19 15.44 9.51 -5.34
CA ASN A 19 14.17 10.23 -5.16
C ASN A 19 13.11 9.75 -6.15
N GLU A 20 13.49 9.44 -7.40
CA GLU A 20 12.58 8.83 -8.39
C GLU A 20 12.12 7.45 -7.93
N LEU A 21 13.04 6.62 -7.43
CA LEU A 21 12.70 5.31 -6.88
C LEU A 21 11.73 5.44 -5.70
N ARG A 22 11.99 6.37 -4.76
CA ARG A 22 11.09 6.60 -3.61
C ARG A 22 9.69 7.02 -4.04
N ARG A 23 9.58 7.89 -5.04
CA ARG A 23 8.30 8.32 -5.59
C ARG A 23 7.55 7.15 -6.21
N HIS A 24 8.19 6.38 -7.08
CA HIS A 24 7.54 5.25 -7.73
C HIS A 24 7.13 4.16 -6.73
N VAL A 25 7.96 3.86 -5.71
CA VAL A 25 7.59 2.93 -4.64
C VAL A 25 6.36 3.43 -3.88
N ARG A 26 6.27 4.73 -3.58
CA ARG A 26 5.11 5.33 -2.91
C ARG A 26 3.85 5.19 -3.78
N ASP A 27 3.92 5.57 -5.05
CA ASP A 27 2.79 5.50 -5.98
C ASP A 27 2.31 4.05 -6.16
N TRP A 28 3.25 3.11 -6.28
CA TRP A 28 2.94 1.68 -6.36
C TRP A 28 2.29 1.16 -5.07
N LEU A 29 2.76 1.56 -3.89
CA LEU A 29 2.18 1.15 -2.61
C LEU A 29 0.75 1.67 -2.46
N VAL A 30 0.47 2.91 -2.86
CA VAL A 30 -0.89 3.47 -2.87
C VAL A 30 -1.78 2.63 -3.80
N ALA A 31 -1.37 2.41 -5.05
CA ALA A 31 -2.13 1.59 -5.98
C ALA A 31 -2.36 0.16 -5.46
N TYR A 32 -1.34 -0.46 -4.87
CA TYR A 32 -1.46 -1.80 -4.32
C TYR A 32 -2.42 -1.86 -3.13
N ASN A 33 -2.32 -0.93 -2.20
CA ASN A 33 -3.14 -0.96 -0.99
C ASN A 33 -4.61 -0.63 -1.25
N PHE A 34 -4.90 0.23 -2.24
CA PHE A 34 -6.25 0.75 -2.47
C PHE A 34 -6.94 0.25 -3.75
N ALA A 35 -6.20 -0.21 -4.77
CA ALA A 35 -6.80 -0.68 -6.02
C ALA A 35 -6.64 -2.19 -6.25
N LYS A 36 -5.62 -2.83 -5.65
CA LYS A 36 -5.38 -4.26 -5.89
C LYS A 36 -6.24 -5.13 -4.99
N GLN A 37 -7.25 -5.78 -5.56
CA GLN A 37 -7.99 -6.84 -4.90
C GLN A 37 -7.17 -8.14 -4.85
N LEU A 38 -7.12 -8.77 -3.68
CA LEU A 38 -6.37 -10.01 -3.47
C LEU A 38 -7.32 -11.18 -3.18
N LYS A 39 -7.19 -12.26 -3.96
CA LYS A 39 -7.99 -13.49 -3.75
C LYS A 39 -7.86 -14.04 -2.33
N ALA A 40 -6.65 -13.96 -1.75
CA ALA A 40 -6.38 -14.40 -0.37
C ALA A 40 -7.16 -13.58 0.68
N LEU A 41 -7.53 -12.34 0.36
CA LEU A 41 -8.34 -11.46 1.20
C LEU A 41 -9.82 -11.48 0.79
N ARG A 42 -10.29 -12.57 0.17
CA ARG A 42 -11.66 -12.68 -0.37
C ARG A 42 -12.00 -11.54 -1.33
N PHE A 43 -11.06 -11.21 -2.21
CA PHE A 43 -11.17 -10.12 -3.20
C PHE A 43 -11.30 -8.72 -2.60
N LYS A 44 -10.91 -8.53 -1.34
CA LYS A 44 -10.72 -7.20 -0.75
C LYS A 44 -9.35 -6.64 -1.13
N THR A 45 -9.27 -5.31 -1.14
CA THR A 45 -8.00 -4.60 -1.14
C THR A 45 -7.29 -4.77 0.20
N PRO A 46 -5.96 -4.65 0.26
CA PRO A 46 -5.23 -4.66 1.52
C PRO A 46 -5.78 -3.63 2.53
N TYR A 47 -6.14 -2.43 2.07
CA TYR A 47 -6.71 -1.39 2.92
C TYR A 47 -8.05 -1.83 3.53
N GLU A 48 -9.00 -2.31 2.71
CA GLU A 48 -10.31 -2.77 3.20
C GLU A 48 -10.18 -3.90 4.23
N ALA A 49 -9.24 -4.83 4.00
CA ALA A 49 -8.99 -5.92 4.95
C ALA A 49 -8.44 -5.41 6.29
N ILE A 50 -7.58 -4.40 6.28
CA ILE A 50 -7.06 -3.75 7.49
C ILE A 50 -8.17 -2.98 8.20
N GLU A 51 -8.99 -2.24 7.47
CA GLU A 51 -10.10 -1.45 8.02
C GLU A 51 -11.14 -2.35 8.72
N GLU A 52 -11.50 -3.49 8.11
CA GLU A 52 -12.39 -4.48 8.72
C GLU A 52 -11.76 -5.12 9.97
N LEU A 53 -10.46 -5.42 9.92
CA LEU A 53 -9.74 -5.97 11.07
C LEU A 53 -9.68 -4.96 12.22
N TRP A 54 -9.45 -3.69 11.93
CA TRP A 54 -9.47 -2.62 12.91
C TRP A 54 -10.85 -2.45 13.54
N LYS A 55 -11.93 -2.42 12.74
CA LYS A 55 -13.31 -2.33 13.24
C LYS A 55 -13.67 -3.50 14.17
N SER A 56 -13.16 -4.70 13.89
CA SER A 56 -13.47 -5.90 14.68
C SER A 56 -12.57 -6.07 15.91
N LYS A 57 -11.32 -5.60 15.86
CA LYS A 57 -10.33 -5.71 16.95
C LYS A 57 -9.44 -4.47 16.98
N PRO A 58 -9.92 -3.34 17.51
CA PRO A 58 -9.12 -2.11 17.54
C PRO A 58 -7.87 -2.24 18.43
N ASP A 59 -7.94 -3.05 19.51
CA ASP A 59 -6.89 -3.17 20.53
C ASP A 59 -5.55 -3.73 20.03
N ILE A 60 -5.53 -4.40 18.87
CA ILE A 60 -4.30 -4.93 18.28
C ILE A 60 -3.55 -3.90 17.42
N PHE A 61 -4.14 -2.72 17.21
CA PHE A 61 -3.56 -1.65 16.41
C PHE A 61 -3.07 -0.52 17.30
N ASN A 62 -1.86 -0.03 17.03
CA ASN A 62 -1.32 1.13 17.72
C ASN A 62 -1.87 2.46 17.17
N MET A 63 -2.49 2.45 15.99
CA MET A 63 -2.99 3.64 15.29
C MET A 63 -4.20 3.30 14.42
N GLU A 64 -5.07 4.28 14.21
CA GLU A 64 -6.24 4.13 13.34
C GLU A 64 -5.83 4.13 11.85
N PRO A 65 -6.35 3.21 11.01
CA PRO A 65 -5.98 3.09 9.60
C PRO A 65 -6.35 4.31 8.73
N HIS A 66 -7.28 5.13 9.18
CA HIS A 66 -7.85 6.26 8.42
C HIS A 66 -6.90 7.46 8.30
N HIS A 67 -5.89 7.59 9.16
CA HIS A 67 -5.06 8.80 9.29
C HIS A 67 -3.92 8.95 8.27
N HIS A 68 -3.73 8.01 7.33
CA HIS A 68 -2.58 8.06 6.40
C HIS A 68 -2.92 8.41 4.94
N MET A 69 -4.19 8.69 4.62
CA MET A 69 -4.52 9.38 3.38
C MET A 69 -4.48 10.88 3.63
N LEU A 70 -3.30 11.49 3.52
CA LEU A 70 -3.28 12.87 3.04
C LEU A 70 -3.95 12.81 1.67
N GLY A 71 -5.16 13.34 1.55
CA GLY A 71 -5.85 13.47 0.26
C GLY A 71 -5.01 14.28 -0.73
N LEU A 72 -5.55 14.55 -1.93
CA LEU A 72 -4.88 15.24 -3.05
C LEU A 72 -4.41 16.70 -2.77
N ASN A 73 -4.26 17.09 -1.51
CA ASN A 73 -3.85 18.42 -1.05
C ASN A 73 -2.55 18.32 -0.23
N THR A 74 -1.44 17.89 -0.83
CA THR A 74 -0.07 18.29 -0.43
C THR A 74 0.87 18.17 -1.62
#